data_AF-A0A9N8VDN8-F1
#
_entry.id   AF-A0A9N8VDN8-F1
#
_cell.length_a   1.000
_cell.length_b   1.000
_cell.length_c   1.000
_cell.angle_alpha   90.00
_cell.angle_beta   90.00
_cell.angle_gamma   90.00
#
_symmetry.space_group_name_H-M   'P 1'
#
loop_
_entity.id
_entity.type
_entity.pdbx_description
1 polymer ?
#
loop_
_entity_poly.entity_id
_entity_poly.type
_entity_poly.pdbx_seq_one_letter_code
_entity_poly.pdbx_strand_id
1 'polypeptide(L)'
;TDLSRNDTILSSFLSKFPCVLILSDFNEILHPLLELYNSRDGTLLFKFLEPLVNSLIVSSGMELFSIGDDTYAAYAKQLHKDTKNV
;
A
#
# COMPACT_ATOMS: atom_id res chain seq x y z
N THR A 1 2.16 1.62 6.94
CA THR A 1 1.53 2.79 6.31
C THR A 1 2.61 3.55 5.57
N ASP A 2 2.28 4.08 4.40
CA ASP A 2 3.22 4.87 3.61
C ASP A 2 3.59 6.16 4.35
N LEU A 3 4.76 6.72 4.00
CA LEU A 3 5.12 8.08 4.40
C LEU A 3 4.16 9.08 3.74
N SER A 4 3.89 10.20 4.43
CA SER A 4 3.11 11.30 3.85
C SER A 4 3.80 11.87 2.61
N ARG A 5 3.04 12.37 1.63
CA ARG A 5 3.61 13.10 0.46
C ARG A 5 4.49 14.28 0.86
N ASN A 6 4.27 14.83 2.05
CA ASN A 6 5.04 15.95 2.61
C ASN A 6 6.32 15.49 3.35
N ASP A 7 6.58 14.20 3.43
CA ASP A 7 7.83 13.67 4.00
C ASP A 7 9.05 14.12 3.19
N THR A 8 10.14 14.46 3.87
CA THR A 8 11.33 15.04 3.23
C THR A 8 12.02 14.07 2.27
N ILE A 9 12.05 12.78 2.61
CA ILE A 9 12.66 11.74 1.76
C ILE A 9 11.74 11.48 0.56
N LEU A 10 10.44 11.31 0.82
CA LEU A 10 9.49 10.98 -0.23
C LEU A 10 9.29 12.13 -1.23
N SER A 11 9.22 13.38 -0.76
CA SER A 11 9.04 14.57 -1.63
C SER A 11 10.17 14.73 -2.65
N SER A 12 11.42 14.46 -2.27
CA SER A 12 12.55 14.48 -3.20
C SER A 12 12.38 13.43 -4.32
N PHE A 13 11.94 12.22 -3.96
CA PHE A 13 11.66 11.15 -4.92
C PHE A 13 10.48 11.51 -5.85
N LEU A 14 9.35 11.93 -5.27
CA LEU A 14 8.13 12.29 -6.02
C LEU A 14 8.35 13.47 -6.98
N SER A 15 9.26 14.40 -6.65
CA SER A 15 9.61 15.51 -7.55
C SER A 15 10.26 15.05 -8.87
N LYS A 16 10.94 13.89 -8.85
CA LYS A 16 11.59 13.30 -10.04
C LYS A 16 10.66 12.34 -10.79
N PHE A 17 9.70 11.75 -10.09
CA PHE A 17 8.78 10.75 -10.62
C PHE A 17 7.33 11.18 -10.33
N PRO A 18 6.74 12.07 -11.15
CA PRO A 18 5.44 12.67 -10.85
C PRO A 18 4.26 11.68 -10.97
N CYS A 19 4.43 10.54 -11.63
CA CYS A 19 3.40 9.52 -11.84
C CYS A 19 3.40 8.41 -10.79
N VAL A 20 4.01 8.65 -9.61
CA VAL A 20 4.05 7.66 -8.53
C VAL A 20 2.74 7.69 -7.76
N LEU A 21 2.10 6.52 -7.70
CA LEU A 21 0.94 6.26 -6.85
C LEU A 21 1.43 5.75 -5.50
N ILE A 22 0.89 6.31 -4.43
CA ILE A 22 1.06 5.84 -3.05
C ILE A 22 -0.30 5.51 -2.45
N LEU A 23 -0.33 4.77 -1.34
CA LEU A 23 -1.58 4.27 -0.75
C LEU A 23 -2.60 5.38 -0.46
N SER A 24 -2.13 6.57 -0.05
CA SER A 24 -3.02 7.70 0.23
C SER A 24 -3.80 8.21 -0.99
N ASP A 25 -3.32 7.95 -2.21
CA ASP A 25 -4.04 8.33 -3.43
C ASP A 25 -5.31 7.50 -3.64
N PHE A 26 -5.42 6.38 -2.94
CA PHE A 26 -6.57 5.49 -2.98
C PHE A 26 -7.54 5.75 -1.82
N ASN A 27 -7.30 6.76 -0.96
CA ASN A 27 -8.10 7.00 0.24
C ASN A 27 -9.61 7.09 -0.02
N GLU A 28 -10.04 7.70 -1.12
CA GLU A 28 -11.47 7.75 -1.49
C GLU A 28 -12.04 6.36 -1.78
N ILE A 29 -11.28 5.52 -2.48
CA ILE A 29 -11.65 4.13 -2.78
C ILE A 29 -11.64 3.27 -1.51
N LEU A 30 -10.76 3.59 -0.56
CA LEU A 30 -10.62 2.87 0.71
C LEU A 30 -11.62 3.33 1.77
N HIS A 31 -12.29 4.47 1.58
CA HIS A 31 -13.22 5.03 2.56
C HIS A 31 -14.30 4.03 3.03
N PRO A 32 -14.93 3.23 2.14
CA PRO A 32 -15.91 2.22 2.57
C PRO A 32 -15.34 1.17 3.53
N LEU A 33 -14.03 0.90 3.49
CA LEU A 33 -13.38 -0.06 4.39
C LEU A 33 -13.29 0.45 5.83
N LEU A 34 -13.39 1.78 6.05
CA LEU A 34 -13.43 2.40 7.37
C LEU A 34 -14.76 2.12 8.10
N GLU A 35 -15.77 1.62 7.39
CA GLU A 35 -17.10 1.31 7.92
C GLU A 35 -17.31 -0.20 8.12
N LEU A 36 -16.30 -1.03 7.81
CA LEU A 36 -16.41 -2.48 7.92
C LEU A 36 -16.07 -2.95 9.34
N TYR A 37 -17.07 -3.47 10.02
CA TYR A 37 -16.93 -4.07 11.35
C TYR A 37 -17.24 -5.56 11.31
N ASN A 38 -16.50 -6.36 12.07
CA ASN A 38 -16.83 -7.76 12.30
C ASN A 38 -18.16 -7.84 13.06
N SER A 39 -19.17 -8.48 12.48
CA SER A 39 -20.50 -8.58 13.07
C SER A 39 -20.56 -9.41 14.36
N ARG A 40 -19.53 -10.22 14.66
CA ARG A 40 -19.49 -11.05 15.87
C ARG A 40 -18.97 -10.32 17.10
N ASP A 41 -17.98 -9.43 16.93
CA ASP A 41 -17.25 -8.81 18.04
C ASP A 41 -17.08 -7.28 17.90
N GLY A 42 -17.58 -6.68 16.82
CA GLY A 42 -17.50 -5.24 16.58
C GLY A 42 -16.11 -4.74 16.21
N THR A 43 -15.15 -5.61 15.87
CA THR A 43 -13.80 -5.19 15.50
C THR A 43 -13.81 -4.46 14.16
N LEU A 44 -13.27 -3.23 14.12
CA LEU A 44 -13.01 -2.52 12.86
C LEU A 44 -12.00 -3.31 12.01
N LEU A 45 -12.43 -3.70 10.81
CA LEU A 45 -11.67 -4.56 9.90
C LEU A 45 -10.64 -3.81 9.07
N PHE A 46 -10.72 -2.47 9.01
CA PHE A 46 -9.84 -1.64 8.18
C PHE A 46 -8.36 -2.01 8.31
N LYS A 47 -7.85 -2.17 9.54
CA LYS A 47 -6.45 -2.51 9.81
C LYS A 47 -5.98 -3.85 9.22
N PHE A 48 -6.90 -4.76 8.92
CA PHE A 48 -6.60 -6.05 8.30
C PHE A 48 -6.76 -6.01 6.77
N LEU A 49 -7.61 -5.11 6.27
CA LEU A 49 -7.90 -4.95 4.85
C LEU A 49 -6.90 -4.00 4.17
N GLU A 50 -6.38 -3.00 4.88
CA GLU A 50 -5.37 -2.07 4.36
C GLU A 50 -4.12 -2.80 3.82
N PRO A 51 -3.50 -3.78 4.53
CA PRO A 51 -2.37 -4.55 3.98
C PRO A 51 -2.75 -5.38 2.74
N LEU A 52 -3.99 -5.86 2.65
CA LEU A 52 -4.48 -6.61 1.49
C LEU A 52 -4.57 -5.70 0.26
N VAL A 53 -5.18 -4.52 0.40
CA VAL A 53 -5.25 -3.54 -0.68
C VAL A 53 -3.86 -3.10 -1.10
N ASN A 54 -2.99 -2.80 -0.13
CA ASN A 54 -1.62 -2.41 -0.45
C ASN A 54 -0.89 -3.52 -1.26
N SER A 55 -1.16 -4.79 -0.94
CA SER A 55 -0.62 -5.93 -1.71
C SER A 55 -1.15 -6.00 -3.15
N LEU A 56 -2.43 -5.67 -3.38
CA LEU A 56 -3.02 -5.61 -4.73
C LEU A 56 -2.41 -4.49 -5.58
N ILE A 57 -2.15 -3.34 -4.96
CA ILE A 57 -1.48 -2.21 -5.63
C ILE A 57 -0.05 -2.61 -5.99
N VAL A 58 0.69 -3.18 -5.03
CA VAL A 58 2.07 -3.65 -5.21
C VAL A 58 2.17 -4.69 -6.33
N SER A 59 1.27 -5.67 -6.38
CA SER A 59 1.30 -6.72 -7.42
C SER A 59 1.07 -6.16 -8.81
N SER A 60 0.29 -5.08 -8.93
CA SER A 60 -0.11 -4.48 -10.20
C SER A 60 0.86 -3.40 -10.70
N GLY A 61 1.82 -2.98 -9.85
CA GLY A 61 2.77 -1.92 -10.17
C GLY A 61 3.68 -2.26 -11.36
N MET A 62 4.19 -1.23 -12.05
CA MET A 62 5.23 -1.42 -13.06
C MET A 62 6.57 -1.79 -12.40
N GLU A 63 6.90 -1.12 -11.29
CA GLU A 63 8.09 -1.29 -10.48
C GLU A 63 7.71 -1.03 -9.01
N LEU A 64 8.40 -1.69 -8.07
CA LEU A 64 8.17 -1.55 -6.64
C LEU A 64 9.40 -0.96 -5.94
N PHE A 65 9.20 0.13 -5.21
CA PHE A 65 10.19 0.70 -4.30
C PHE A 65 9.69 0.54 -2.86
N SER A 66 10.48 -0.10 -2.00
CA SER A 66 10.17 -0.26 -0.58
C SER A 66 11.30 0.25 0.30
N ILE A 67 10.98 0.95 1.38
CA ILE A 67 11.95 1.40 2.37
C ILE A 67 11.92 0.41 3.53
N GLY A 68 13.03 -0.28 3.79
CA GLY A 68 13.17 -1.24 4.88
C GLY A 68 13.05 -2.71 4.47
N ASP A 69 13.27 -3.59 5.47
CA ASP A 69 13.33 -5.05 5.34
C ASP A 69 12.42 -5.77 6.35
N ASP A 70 11.29 -5.15 6.69
CA ASP A 70 10.28 -5.81 7.52
C ASP A 70 9.57 -6.97 6.77
N THR A 71 8.84 -7.78 7.52
CA THR A 71 8.12 -8.96 6.98
C THR A 71 7.17 -8.58 5.85
N TYR A 72 6.52 -7.42 5.93
CA TYR A 72 5.60 -6.98 4.89
C TYR A 72 6.35 -6.54 3.63
N ALA A 73 7.44 -5.79 3.76
CA ALA A 73 8.29 -5.39 2.65
C ALA A 73 8.88 -6.61 1.92
N ALA A 74 9.31 -7.64 2.67
CA ALA A 74 9.78 -8.89 2.08
C ALA A 74 8.66 -9.60 1.29
N TYR A 75 7.46 -9.69 1.86
CA TYR A 75 6.29 -10.27 1.20
C TYR A 75 5.90 -9.49 -0.06
N ALA A 76 5.83 -8.16 0.02
CA ALA A 76 5.49 -7.26 -1.08
C ALA A 76 6.48 -7.41 -2.26
N LYS A 77 7.79 -7.47 -1.97
CA LYS A 77 8.85 -7.72 -2.97
C LYS A 77 8.64 -9.07 -3.67
N GLN A 78 8.29 -10.12 -2.92
CA GLN A 78 8.07 -11.45 -3.49
C GLN A 78 6.80 -11.48 -4.36
N LEU A 79 5.69 -10.96 -3.85
CA LEU A 79 4.41 -10.87 -4.57
C LEU A 79 4.55 -10.12 -5.90
N HIS A 80 5.27 -8.99 -5.90
CA HIS A 80 5.52 -8.22 -7.12
C HIS A 80 6.31 -9.02 -8.15
N LYS A 81 7.35 -9.75 -7.73
CA LYS A 81 8.15 -10.60 -8.63
C LYS A 81 7.30 -11.72 -9.23
N ASP A 82 6.51 -12.41 -8.42
CA ASP A 82 5.71 -13.54 -8.87
C ASP A 82 4.66 -13.12 -9.91
N THR A 83 4.09 -11.92 -9.75
CA THR A 83 3.09 -11.37 -10.69
C THR A 83 3.69 -10.93 -12.03
N LYS A 84 5.00 -10.62 -12.08
CA LYS A 84 5.70 -10.24 -13.32
C LYS A 84 6.14 -11.44 -14.16
N ASN A 85 6.17 -12.63 -13.57
CA ASN A 85 6.62 -13.87 -14.22
C ASN A 85 5.47 -14.69 -14.85
N VAL A 86 4.26 -14.12 -14.89
CA VAL A 86 3.05 -14.67 -15.52
C VAL A 86 2.78 -13.90 -16.81
#